data_AF-A0A349XLW2-F1
#
_entry.id   AF-A0A349XLW2-F1
#
_cell.length_a   1.000
_cell.length_b   1.000
_cell.length_c   1.000
_cell.angle_alpha   90.00
_cell.angle_beta   90.00
_cell.angle_gamma   90.00
#
_symmetry.space_group_name_H-M   'P 1'
#
loop_
_entity.id
_entity.type
_entity.pdbx_description
1 polymer ?
#
loop_
_entity_poly.entity_id
_entity_poly.type
_entity_poly.pdbx_seq_one_letter_code
_entity_poly.pdbx_strand_id
1 'polypeptide(L)'
;MNLLTYKEQRLRKVTKCPQCGSSRQEFWRSEEFEPTVEPEVFTGTDPNTFTPNGDDKAAARFWCGLELSIDEVNEIISRIPCREASNEAADDLNREIEEEFEDKEEAA
;
A
#
# COMPACT_ATOMS: atom_id res chain seq x y z
N MET A 1 -19.17 -0.34 -17.85
CA MET A 1 -18.06 -0.42 -16.89
C MET A 1 -16.88 0.35 -17.45
N ASN A 2 -16.38 1.37 -16.74
CA ASN A 2 -15.23 2.18 -17.18
C ASN A 2 -13.92 1.65 -16.55
N LEU A 3 -12.77 2.19 -16.98
CA LEU A 3 -11.45 1.75 -16.50
C LEU A 3 -11.28 1.95 -14.98
N LEU A 4 -11.76 3.08 -14.45
CA LEU A 4 -11.71 3.40 -13.03
C LEU A 4 -12.44 2.36 -12.18
N THR A 5 -13.69 2.03 -12.54
CA THR A 5 -14.48 0.98 -11.89
C THR A 5 -13.77 -0.37 -11.96
N TYR A 6 -13.12 -0.70 -13.09
CA TYR A 6 -12.36 -1.94 -13.20
C TYR A 6 -11.12 -1.95 -12.29
N LYS A 7 -10.38 -0.84 -12.19
CA LYS A 7 -9.23 -0.70 -11.28
C LYS A 7 -9.67 -0.85 -9.82
N GLU A 8 -10.78 -0.23 -9.40
CA GLU A 8 -11.34 -0.39 -8.05
C GLU A 8 -11.66 -1.86 -7.75
N GLN A 9 -12.39 -2.53 -8.65
CA GLN A 9 -12.75 -3.94 -8.45
C GLN A 9 -11.54 -4.86 -8.38
N ARG A 10 -10.47 -4.56 -9.13
CA ARG A 10 -9.22 -5.32 -9.07
C ARG A 10 -8.49 -5.06 -7.77
N LEU A 11 -8.36 -3.80 -7.34
CA LEU A 11 -7.75 -3.42 -6.07
C LEU A 11 -8.51 -4.05 -4.88
N ARG A 12 -9.84 -4.07 -4.93
CA ARG A 12 -10.70 -4.72 -3.93
C ARG A 12 -10.49 -6.23 -3.83
N LYS A 13 -9.96 -6.88 -4.86
CA LYS A 13 -9.62 -8.32 -4.82
C LYS A 13 -8.21 -8.59 -4.31
N VAL A 14 -7.38 -7.56 -4.13
CA VAL A 14 -6.05 -7.69 -3.53
C VAL A 14 -6.21 -7.81 -2.02
N THR A 15 -6.15 -9.04 -1.51
CA THR A 15 -6.28 -9.36 -0.07
C THR A 15 -4.95 -9.64 0.61
N LYS A 16 -3.85 -9.61 -0.16
CA LYS A 16 -2.48 -9.89 0.29
C LYS A 16 -1.52 -8.84 -0.26
N CYS A 17 -0.58 -8.39 0.57
CA CYS A 17 0.52 -7.54 0.16
C CYS A 17 1.32 -8.28 -0.94
N PRO A 18 1.57 -7.66 -2.11
CA PRO A 18 2.30 -8.29 -3.19
C PRO A 18 3.80 -8.52 -2.89
N GLN A 19 4.34 -7.84 -1.87
CA GLN A 19 5.75 -7.96 -1.48
C GLN A 19 5.96 -9.02 -0.38
N CYS A 20 5.25 -8.90 0.75
CA CYS A 20 5.47 -9.76 1.92
C CYS A 20 4.31 -10.72 2.25
N GLY A 21 3.22 -10.71 1.46
CA GLY A 21 2.08 -11.61 1.70
C GLY A 21 1.20 -11.25 2.92
N SER A 22 1.48 -10.15 3.63
CA SER A 22 0.65 -9.67 4.75
C SER A 22 -0.80 -9.45 4.32
N SER A 23 -1.77 -9.80 5.17
CA SER A 23 -3.19 -9.68 4.83
C SER A 23 -3.65 -8.22 4.73
N ARG A 24 -4.64 -7.96 3.87
CA ARG A 24 -5.34 -6.67 3.85
C ARG A 24 -6.09 -6.51 5.17
N GLN A 25 -5.93 -5.34 5.77
CA GLN A 25 -6.62 -4.92 6.99
C GLN A 25 -7.96 -4.28 6.64
N GLU A 26 -7.95 -3.31 5.72
CA GLU A 26 -9.11 -2.48 5.40
C GLU A 26 -9.16 -2.18 3.89
N PHE A 27 -10.37 -1.98 3.38
CA PHE A 27 -10.61 -1.42 2.05
C PHE A 27 -11.60 -0.27 2.13
N TRP A 28 -11.18 0.87 1.61
CA TRP A 28 -11.98 2.08 1.56
C TRP A 28 -12.22 2.46 0.10
N ARG A 29 -13.39 3.07 -0.16
CA ARG A 29 -13.67 3.71 -1.44
C ARG A 29 -14.53 4.94 -1.27
N SER A 30 -14.40 5.85 -2.22
CA SER A 30 -15.22 7.07 -2.33
C SER A 30 -16.65 6.75 -2.77
N GLU A 31 -17.54 7.73 -2.60
CA GLU A 31 -18.97 7.61 -2.91
C GLU A 31 -19.27 7.68 -4.43
N GLU A 32 -18.29 7.99 -5.28
CA GLU A 32 -18.48 8.04 -6.74
C GLU A 32 -18.66 6.63 -7.37
N PHE A 33 -18.35 5.57 -6.61
CA PHE A 33 -18.54 4.19 -7.04
C PHE A 33 -19.95 3.68 -6.69
N GLU A 34 -20.54 2.88 -7.58
CA GLU A 34 -21.87 2.28 -7.34
C GLU A 34 -21.92 1.53 -6.01
N PRO A 35 -23.00 1.69 -5.20
CA PRO A 35 -23.13 1.08 -3.88
C PRO A 35 -22.93 -0.43 -3.93
N THR A 36 -22.17 -0.97 -2.96
CA THR A 36 -21.98 -2.41 -2.77
C THR A 36 -22.54 -2.85 -1.43
N VAL A 37 -22.99 -4.10 -1.36
CA VAL A 37 -23.51 -4.74 -0.13
C VAL A 37 -22.41 -5.52 0.62
N GLU A 38 -21.15 -5.40 0.19
CA GLU A 38 -20.03 -6.10 0.82
C GLU A 38 -19.69 -5.50 2.20
N PRO A 39 -19.72 -6.28 3.29
CA PRO A 39 -19.53 -5.79 4.66
C PRO A 39 -18.11 -5.30 4.97
N GLU A 40 -17.13 -5.63 4.12
CA GLU A 40 -15.72 -5.24 4.27
C GLU A 40 -15.36 -3.96 3.50
N VAL A 41 -16.35 -3.29 2.90
CA VAL A 41 -16.15 -2.08 2.09
C VAL A 41 -16.73 -0.89 2.84
N PHE A 42 -15.85 -0.01 3.30
CA PHE A 42 -16.26 1.19 4.03
C PHE A 42 -16.33 2.39 3.09
N THR A 43 -17.36 3.22 3.29
CA THR A 43 -17.55 4.51 2.64
C THR A 43 -17.55 5.60 3.71
N GLY A 44 -16.72 6.64 3.56
CA GLY A 44 -16.66 7.79 4.49
C GLY A 44 -15.40 7.86 5.35
N THR A 45 -15.39 8.79 6.31
CA THR A 45 -14.28 9.10 7.23
C THR A 45 -14.70 8.75 8.67
N ASP A 46 -14.70 7.47 9.03
CA ASP A 46 -14.85 7.10 10.45
C ASP A 46 -13.51 7.39 11.17
N PRO A 47 -13.50 8.12 12.31
CA PRO A 47 -12.29 8.56 12.99
C PRO A 47 -11.44 7.41 13.58
N ASN A 48 -11.98 6.19 13.65
CA ASN A 48 -11.25 4.98 14.04
C ASN A 48 -10.85 4.11 12.85
N THR A 49 -11.13 4.55 11.63
CA THR A 49 -10.83 3.82 10.39
C THR A 49 -9.78 4.54 9.56
N PHE A 50 -9.20 3.82 8.60
CA PHE A 50 -8.36 4.38 7.56
C PHE A 50 -8.89 5.75 7.07
N THR A 51 -8.10 6.81 7.28
CA THR A 51 -8.44 8.14 6.75
C THR A 51 -7.89 8.22 5.32
N PRO A 52 -8.75 8.20 4.29
CA PRO A 52 -8.30 8.44 2.92
C PRO A 52 -7.68 9.84 2.83
N ASN A 53 -6.68 10.04 1.96
CA ASN A 53 -6.36 11.42 1.58
C ASN A 53 -7.53 11.98 0.75
N GLY A 54 -7.69 13.30 0.75
CA GLY A 54 -8.87 13.97 0.18
C GLY A 54 -9.12 13.65 -1.30
N ASP A 55 -8.10 13.27 -2.05
CA ASP A 55 -8.15 13.06 -3.50
C ASP A 55 -8.25 11.57 -3.90
N ASP A 56 -8.42 10.68 -2.92
CA ASP A 56 -8.43 9.25 -3.13
C ASP A 56 -9.77 8.80 -3.67
N LYS A 57 -9.72 7.94 -4.68
CA LYS A 57 -10.94 7.29 -5.19
C LYS A 57 -11.18 5.96 -4.49
N ALA A 58 -10.12 5.20 -4.21
CA ALA A 58 -10.17 3.99 -3.41
C ALA A 58 -8.81 3.70 -2.76
N ALA A 59 -8.79 2.90 -1.71
CA ALA A 59 -7.57 2.51 -1.00
C ALA A 59 -7.68 1.14 -0.33
N ALA A 60 -6.55 0.41 -0.30
CA ALA A 60 -6.38 -0.85 0.38
C ALA A 60 -5.18 -0.75 1.32
N ARG A 61 -5.40 -0.98 2.61
CA ARG A 61 -4.37 -0.98 3.65
C ARG A 61 -4.06 -2.39 4.11
N PHE A 62 -2.79 -2.70 4.32
CA PHE A 62 -2.32 -4.01 4.75
C PHE A 62 -1.70 -3.96 6.14
N TRP A 63 -1.71 -5.07 6.87
CA TRP A 63 -1.13 -5.14 8.22
C TRP A 63 0.37 -4.85 8.27
N CYS A 64 1.09 -5.03 7.17
CA CYS A 64 2.51 -4.63 7.06
C CYS A 64 2.71 -3.11 6.83
N GLY A 65 1.64 -2.32 6.81
CA GLY A 65 1.69 -0.88 6.57
C GLY A 65 1.65 -0.45 5.10
N LEU A 66 1.70 -1.38 4.13
CA LEU A 66 1.50 -1.04 2.72
C LEU A 66 0.14 -0.37 2.53
N GLU A 67 0.09 0.68 1.71
CA GLU A 67 -1.13 1.34 1.28
C GLU A 67 -1.13 1.51 -0.24
N LEU A 68 -2.06 0.81 -0.89
CA LEU A 68 -2.32 0.94 -2.33
C LEU A 68 -3.56 1.78 -2.52
N SER A 69 -3.58 2.68 -3.49
CA SER A 69 -4.72 3.57 -3.71
C SER A 69 -4.86 3.97 -5.16
N ILE A 70 -6.08 4.33 -5.54
CA ILE A 70 -6.39 5.02 -6.79
C ILE A 70 -6.40 6.52 -6.52
N ASP A 71 -5.52 7.26 -7.17
CA ASP A 71 -5.37 8.71 -7.03
C ASP A 71 -6.35 9.52 -7.92
N GLU A 72 -6.22 10.85 -7.89
CA GLU A 72 -7.05 11.78 -8.67
C GLU A 72 -7.00 11.53 -10.18
N VAL A 73 -5.85 11.07 -10.72
CA VAL A 73 -5.67 10.76 -12.15
C VAL A 73 -6.07 9.34 -12.53
N ASN A 74 -6.68 8.60 -11.60
CA ASN A 74 -7.16 7.22 -11.75
C ASN A 74 -6.06 6.17 -11.83
N GLU A 75 -4.87 6.40 -11.28
CA GLU A 75 -3.77 5.43 -11.26
C GLU A 75 -3.64 4.70 -9.93
N ILE A 76 -3.27 3.42 -9.99
CA ILE A 76 -2.98 2.64 -8.77
C ILE A 76 -1.55 2.96 -8.36
N ILE A 77 -1.40 3.62 -7.21
CA ILE A 77 -0.13 4.01 -6.63
C ILE A 77 0.11 3.33 -5.29
N SER A 78 1.39 3.19 -4.92
CA SER A 78 1.81 2.81 -3.57
C SER A 78 2.10 4.08 -2.78
N ARG A 79 1.27 4.39 -1.79
CA ARG A 79 1.43 5.60 -0.96
C ARG A 79 2.40 5.38 0.18
N ILE A 80 2.18 4.28 0.88
CA ILE A 80 3.07 3.81 1.92
C ILE A 80 3.64 2.49 1.39
N PRO A 81 4.97 2.37 1.23
CA PRO A 81 5.59 1.15 0.76
C PRO A 81 5.44 0.02 1.79
N CYS A 82 5.68 -1.22 1.36
CA CYS A 82 5.67 -2.35 2.27
C CYS A 82 6.85 -2.25 3.26
N ARG A 83 6.55 -2.14 4.55
CA ARG A 83 7.56 -1.99 5.60
C ARG A 83 8.58 -3.13 5.61
N GLU A 84 8.13 -4.38 5.47
CA GLU A 84 9.02 -5.54 5.46
C GLU A 84 10.03 -5.47 4.30
N ALA A 85 9.56 -5.15 3.09
CA ALA A 85 10.44 -4.99 1.93
C ALA A 85 11.38 -3.77 2.08
N SER A 86 10.90 -2.70 2.69
CA SER A 86 11.75 -1.53 3.00
C SER A 86 12.80 -1.81 4.07
N ASN A 87 12.49 -2.64 5.07
CA ASN A 87 13.46 -3.06 6.08
C ASN A 87 14.54 -3.96 5.46
N GLU A 88 14.15 -4.94 4.63
CA GLU A 88 15.09 -5.81 3.93
C GLU A 88 16.08 -5.00 3.08
N ALA A 89 15.58 -4.03 2.30
CA ALA A 89 16.44 -3.14 1.51
C ALA A 89 17.37 -2.27 2.38
N ALA A 90 16.95 -1.88 3.59
CA ALA A 90 17.77 -1.11 4.51
C ALA A 90 18.86 -1.98 5.16
N ASP A 91 18.55 -3.22 5.51
CA ASP A 91 19.50 -4.19 6.06
C ASP A 91 20.58 -4.55 5.03
N ASP A 92 20.19 -4.74 3.76
CA ASP A 92 21.14 -4.97 2.66
C ASP A 92 22.09 -3.77 2.49
N LEU A 93 21.56 -2.55 2.47
CA LEU A 93 22.38 -1.34 2.37
C LEU A 93 23.34 -1.19 3.56
N ASN A 94 22.90 -1.50 4.77
CA ASN A 94 23.77 -1.45 5.95
C ASN A 94 24.94 -2.44 5.81
N ARG A 95 24.66 -3.67 5.38
CA ARG A 95 25.69 -4.68 5.16
C ARG A 95 26.69 -4.26 4.08
N GLU A 96 26.21 -3.73 2.95
CA GLU A 96 27.09 -3.20 1.89
C GLU A 96 28.03 -2.11 2.43
N ILE A 97 27.51 -1.20 3.26
CA ILE A 97 28.30 -0.11 3.86
C ILE A 97 29.34 -0.65 4.86
N GLU A 98 28.97 -1.64 5.67
CA GLU A 98 29.88 -2.28 6.64
C GLU A 98 31.02 -3.02 5.93
N GLU A 99 30.71 -3.84 4.91
CA GLU A 99 31.70 -4.53 4.08
C GLU A 99 32.65 -3.54 3.38
N GLU A 100 32.10 -2.46 2.78
CA GLU A 100 32.90 -1.39 2.17
C GLU A 100 33.80 -0.63 3.15
N PHE A 101 33.46 -0.61 4.44
CA PHE A 101 34.26 0.02 5.47
C PHE A 101 35.38 -0.90 5.95
N GLU A 102 35.09 -2.17 6.20
CA GLU A 102 36.07 -3.19 6.57
C GLU A 102 37.19 -3.31 5.52
N ASP A 103 36.82 -3.39 4.23
CA ASP A 103 37.79 -3.43 3.12
C ASP A 103 38.72 -2.20 3.10
N LYS A 104 38.22 -1.03 3.51
CA LYS A 104 39.03 0.20 3.59
C LYS A 104 39.95 0.20 4.80
N GLU A 105 39.55 -0.39 5.92
CA GLU A 105 40.40 -0.54 7.10
C GLU A 105 41.54 -1.56 6.88
N GLU A 106 41.28 -2.67 6.18
CA GLU A 106 42.32 -3.65 5.86
C GLU A 106 43.35 -3.16 4.83
N ALA A 107 42.98 -2.19 4.00
CA ALA A 107 43.84 -1.60 2.98
C ALA A 107 44.69 -0.41 3.46
N ALA A 108 44.48 0.07 4.71
CA ALA A 108 45.15 1.22 5.31
C ALA A 108 46.36 0.83 6.19
#